data_AF-A0A2N5Z6P4-F1
#
_entry.id   AF-A0A2N5Z6P4-F1
#
_cell.length_a   1.000
_cell.length_b   1.000
_cell.length_c   1.000
_cell.angle_alpha   90.00
_cell.angle_beta   90.00
_cell.angle_gamma   90.00
#
_symmetry.space_group_name_H-M   'P 1'
#
loop_
_entity.id
_entity.type
_entity.pdbx_description
1 polymer ?
#
loop_
_entity_poly.entity_id
_entity_poly.type
_entity_poly.pdbx_seq_one_letter_code
_entity_poly.pdbx_strand_id
1 'polypeptide(L)'
;MDFDLLATTEGVSLERINYDRETDDKTNWHSASELVGFATPGYENSQFKELQDFDDLVIIDPEIFSPDNDGFEDFTNISFTLDEPGYVANIKIYDSKGRLIRYLSNNQLLGIDGIITWDGLDDRDQKAPVGIYVIFIEIFDLNGIVKQYKKSVVLAAKW
;
A
#
# COMPACT_ATOMS: atom_id res chain seq x y z
N MET A 1 -6.29 -2.92 -24.90
CA MET A 1 -7.18 -3.74 -25.75
C MET A 1 -8.48 -2.97 -25.96
N ASP A 2 -9.21 -3.23 -27.04
CA ASP A 2 -10.53 -2.61 -27.25
C ASP A 2 -11.50 -3.08 -26.16
N PHE A 3 -12.40 -2.20 -25.73
CA PHE A 3 -13.40 -2.56 -24.73
C PHE A 3 -14.46 -3.49 -25.33
N ASP A 4 -14.51 -4.74 -24.85
CA ASP A 4 -15.30 -5.84 -25.44
C ASP A 4 -16.83 -5.60 -25.47
N LEU A 5 -17.34 -4.59 -24.78
CA LEU A 5 -18.76 -4.23 -24.72
C LEU A 5 -19.13 -3.04 -25.63
N LEU A 6 -18.21 -2.51 -26.43
CA LEU A 6 -18.53 -1.49 -27.43
C LEU A 6 -19.32 -2.10 -28.59
N ALA A 7 -20.44 -1.47 -28.97
CA ALA A 7 -21.25 -1.90 -30.10
C ALA A 7 -20.54 -1.75 -31.46
N THR A 8 -19.54 -0.86 -31.54
CA THR A 8 -18.61 -0.68 -32.67
C THR A 8 -17.33 0.01 -32.19
N THR A 9 -16.19 -0.29 -32.83
CA THR A 9 -14.89 0.35 -32.54
C THR A 9 -14.51 1.41 -33.59
N GLU A 10 -15.34 1.60 -34.63
CA GLU A 10 -15.11 2.62 -35.65
C GLU A 10 -15.25 4.02 -35.06
N GLY A 11 -14.17 4.81 -35.12
CA GLY A 11 -14.13 6.17 -34.55
C GLY A 11 -13.68 6.24 -33.09
N VAL A 12 -13.28 5.13 -32.47
CA VAL A 12 -12.82 5.09 -31.08
C VAL A 12 -11.30 5.13 -30.98
N SER A 13 -10.76 6.08 -30.23
CA SER A 13 -9.32 6.18 -29.99
C SER A 13 -8.86 5.24 -28.88
N LEU A 14 -7.67 4.65 -29.04
CA LEU A 14 -6.97 3.96 -27.95
C LEU A 14 -6.13 4.95 -27.15
N GLU A 15 -6.37 4.98 -25.85
CA GLU A 15 -5.72 5.87 -24.89
C GLU A 15 -4.82 5.07 -23.95
N ARG A 16 -3.67 5.66 -23.61
CA ARG A 16 -2.82 5.12 -22.54
C ARG A 16 -3.47 5.42 -21.20
N ILE A 17 -3.52 4.41 -20.33
CA ILE A 17 -4.01 4.55 -18.97
C ILE A 17 -2.99 5.34 -18.14
N ASN A 18 -1.69 5.07 -18.30
CA ASN A 18 -0.63 5.80 -17.62
C ASN A 18 0.61 6.00 -18.50
N TYR A 19 1.22 7.18 -18.45
CA TYR A 19 2.36 7.53 -19.30
C TYR A 19 3.72 6.99 -18.81
N ASP A 20 3.84 6.63 -17.52
CA ASP A 20 5.05 6.06 -16.92
C ASP A 20 5.15 4.53 -17.11
N ARG A 21 4.02 3.87 -17.39
CA ARG A 21 3.97 2.44 -17.72
C ARG A 21 4.46 2.19 -19.16
N GLU A 22 5.13 1.06 -19.38
CA GLU A 22 5.69 0.68 -20.69
C GLU A 22 4.64 0.75 -21.81
N THR A 23 5.10 1.10 -23.03
CA THR A 23 4.21 1.33 -24.17
C THR A 23 3.73 0.04 -24.83
N ASP A 24 4.47 -1.06 -24.66
CA ASP A 24 4.18 -2.40 -25.16
C ASP A 24 3.33 -3.24 -24.19
N ASP A 25 3.11 -2.75 -22.96
CA ASP A 25 2.17 -3.33 -22.01
C ASP A 25 0.72 -3.20 -22.52
N LYS A 26 0.16 -4.31 -23.00
CA LYS A 26 -1.22 -4.40 -23.53
C LYS A 26 -2.30 -3.99 -22.52
N THR A 27 -1.99 -4.05 -21.23
CA THR A 27 -2.88 -3.68 -20.12
C THR A 27 -2.82 -2.19 -19.78
N ASN A 28 -1.95 -1.43 -20.44
CA ASN A 28 -1.83 0.01 -20.32
C ASN A 28 -2.63 0.77 -21.40
N TRP A 29 -3.44 0.07 -22.20
CA TRP A 29 -4.20 0.64 -23.30
C TRP A 29 -5.68 0.33 -23.15
N HIS A 30 -6.51 1.37 -23.26
CA HIS A 30 -7.96 1.24 -23.17
C HIS A 30 -8.65 2.19 -24.16
N SER A 31 -9.87 1.85 -24.58
CA SER A 31 -10.69 2.72 -25.43
C SER A 31 -11.08 4.00 -24.70
N ALA A 32 -11.04 5.14 -25.41
CA ALA A 32 -11.52 6.42 -24.92
C ALA A 32 -13.01 6.36 -24.53
N SER A 33 -13.41 7.14 -23.53
CA SER A 33 -14.79 7.15 -23.03
C SER A 33 -15.78 7.72 -24.06
N GLU A 34 -16.96 7.13 -24.15
CA GLU A 34 -18.07 7.65 -24.97
C GLU A 34 -18.50 9.05 -24.52
N LEU A 35 -18.41 9.35 -23.21
CA LEU A 35 -18.81 10.65 -22.64
C LEU A 35 -17.93 11.81 -23.12
N VAL A 36 -16.72 11.53 -23.61
CA VAL A 36 -15.81 12.53 -24.21
C VAL A 36 -15.83 12.48 -25.75
N GLY A 37 -16.77 11.74 -26.34
CA GLY A 37 -16.86 11.58 -27.79
C GLY A 37 -15.80 10.66 -28.39
N PHE A 38 -15.32 9.68 -27.60
CA PHE A 38 -14.37 8.64 -28.03
C PHE A 38 -12.97 9.12 -28.42
N ALA A 39 -12.60 10.37 -28.11
CA ALA A 39 -11.25 10.88 -28.29
C ALA A 39 -10.95 12.08 -27.38
N THR A 40 -9.73 12.15 -26.86
CA THR A 40 -9.23 13.28 -26.06
C THR A 40 -8.02 14.00 -26.69
N PRO A 41 -8.11 14.50 -27.94
CA PRO A 41 -6.97 15.13 -28.59
C PRO A 41 -6.60 16.46 -27.91
N GLY A 42 -5.34 16.58 -27.49
CA GLY A 42 -4.78 17.84 -26.99
C GLY A 42 -5.05 18.14 -25.51
N TYR A 43 -5.58 17.17 -24.76
CA TYR A 43 -5.73 17.23 -23.30
C TYR A 43 -5.55 15.82 -22.69
N GLU A 44 -5.65 15.71 -21.37
CA GLU A 44 -5.43 14.44 -20.66
C GLU A 44 -6.41 13.34 -21.10
N ASN A 45 -5.89 12.11 -21.23
CA ASN A 45 -6.69 10.97 -21.64
C ASN A 45 -7.86 10.75 -20.69
N SER A 46 -9.03 10.41 -21.23
CA SER A 46 -10.21 10.11 -20.42
C SER A 46 -10.04 8.84 -19.57
N GLN A 47 -9.17 7.94 -20.02
CA GLN A 47 -8.76 6.75 -19.28
C GLN A 47 -7.50 6.99 -18.45
N PHE A 48 -6.97 8.22 -18.40
CA PHE A 48 -5.78 8.52 -17.63
C PHE A 48 -6.01 8.20 -16.15
N LYS A 49 -5.02 7.54 -15.59
CA LYS A 49 -4.97 7.17 -14.20
C LYS A 49 -3.53 7.33 -13.75
N GLU A 50 -3.33 8.25 -12.82
CA GLU A 50 -2.07 8.32 -12.11
C GLU A 50 -1.81 6.95 -11.44
N LEU A 51 -0.54 6.56 -11.34
CA LEU A 51 -0.15 5.41 -10.52
C LEU A 51 -0.36 5.80 -9.05
N GLN A 52 -1.62 5.87 -8.67
CA GLN A 52 -2.02 5.90 -7.28
C GLN A 52 -2.22 4.44 -6.92
N ASP A 53 -1.26 3.90 -6.17
CA ASP A 53 -1.40 2.60 -5.53
C ASP A 53 -2.81 2.54 -4.94
N PHE A 54 -3.61 1.59 -5.43
CA PHE A 54 -4.94 1.38 -4.88
C PHE A 54 -4.79 1.12 -3.39
N ASP A 55 -5.56 1.90 -2.64
CA ASP A 55 -5.65 1.94 -1.20
C ASP A 55 -6.18 0.59 -0.67
N ASP A 56 -5.38 -0.47 -0.74
CA ASP A 56 -5.45 -1.52 0.28
C ASP A 56 -5.12 -0.78 1.57
N LEU A 57 -6.15 -0.48 2.36
CA LEU A 57 -6.09 0.45 3.48
C LEU A 57 -5.27 -0.16 4.62
N VAL A 58 -3.95 -0.07 4.50
CA VAL A 58 -3.03 -0.25 5.61
C VAL A 58 -3.07 1.02 6.45
N ILE A 59 -3.66 0.92 7.64
CA ILE A 59 -3.84 2.01 8.59
C ILE A 59 -2.93 1.76 9.78
N ILE A 60 -2.21 2.81 10.20
CA ILE A 60 -1.45 2.82 11.45
C ILE A 60 -2.19 3.69 12.44
N ASP A 61 -2.60 3.12 13.58
CA ASP A 61 -3.30 3.87 14.63
C ASP A 61 -2.95 3.36 16.04
N PRO A 62 -2.50 4.24 16.95
CA PRO A 62 -2.12 5.64 16.71
C PRO A 62 -0.78 5.77 15.95
N GLU A 63 -0.59 6.87 15.21
CA GLU A 63 0.68 7.20 14.54
C GLU A 63 1.78 7.69 15.52
N ILE A 64 1.38 8.04 16.74
CA ILE A 64 2.27 8.44 17.84
C ILE A 64 1.86 7.61 19.05
N PHE A 65 2.80 6.92 19.69
CA PHE A 65 2.49 6.08 20.84
C PHE A 65 3.63 6.15 21.88
N SER A 66 3.30 5.97 23.16
CA SER A 66 4.21 6.02 24.29
C SER A 66 4.07 4.74 25.13
N PRO A 67 4.98 3.75 24.99
CA PRO A 67 4.90 2.50 25.75
C PRO A 67 5.42 2.72 27.18
N ASP A 68 4.64 3.38 28.03
CA ASP A 68 4.92 3.63 29.44
C ASP A 68 3.97 2.88 30.40
N ASN A 69 3.01 2.14 29.82
CA ASN A 69 2.03 1.30 30.50
C ASN A 69 1.08 2.11 31.40
N ASP A 70 0.77 3.34 30.98
CA ASP A 70 -0.19 4.21 31.66
C ASP A 70 -1.65 4.01 31.19
N GLY A 71 -1.86 3.17 30.17
CA GLY A 71 -3.15 2.85 29.58
C GLY A 71 -3.56 3.76 28.43
N PHE A 72 -2.73 4.73 28.04
CA PHE A 72 -2.98 5.66 26.95
C PHE A 72 -1.90 5.53 25.87
N GLU A 73 -2.33 5.16 24.65
CA GLU A 73 -1.45 5.05 23.46
C GLU A 73 -0.16 4.23 23.74
N ASP A 74 -0.28 3.09 24.43
CA ASP A 74 0.87 2.26 24.80
C ASP A 74 1.48 1.47 23.63
N PHE A 75 0.74 1.33 22.52
CA PHE A 75 1.13 0.57 21.36
C PHE A 75 0.50 1.18 20.10
N THR A 76 1.05 0.82 18.94
CA THR A 76 0.46 1.14 17.64
C THR A 76 -0.08 -0.11 16.97
N ASN A 77 -1.17 0.03 16.24
CA ASN A 77 -1.80 -1.05 15.48
C ASN A 77 -1.63 -0.83 13.99
N ILE A 78 -1.28 -1.89 13.28
CA ILE A 78 -1.21 -1.98 11.83
C ILE A 78 -2.41 -2.79 11.38
N SER A 79 -3.46 -2.08 10.94
CA SER A 79 -4.68 -2.69 10.43
C SER A 79 -4.62 -2.77 8.92
N PHE A 80 -5.11 -3.87 8.34
CA PHE A 80 -5.17 -4.06 6.89
C PHE A 80 -6.49 -4.72 6.48
N THR A 81 -6.94 -4.39 5.27
CA THR A 81 -8.07 -5.01 4.59
C THR A 81 -7.64 -5.34 3.17
N LEU A 82 -7.81 -6.60 2.78
CA LEU A 82 -7.42 -7.17 1.49
C LEU A 82 -8.69 -7.52 0.69
N ASP A 83 -8.52 -7.68 -0.61
CA ASP A 83 -9.58 -8.07 -1.54
C ASP A 83 -9.88 -9.58 -1.53
N GLU A 84 -8.86 -10.39 -1.25
CA GLU A 84 -8.98 -11.84 -1.17
C GLU A 84 -8.11 -12.43 -0.04
N PRO A 85 -8.43 -13.65 0.46
CA PRO A 85 -7.56 -14.35 1.39
C PRO A 85 -6.37 -15.00 0.68
N GLY A 86 -5.35 -15.39 1.44
CA GLY A 86 -4.21 -16.16 0.90
C GLY A 86 -2.96 -15.34 0.62
N TYR A 87 -3.01 -14.03 0.89
CA TYR A 87 -1.81 -13.20 0.93
C TYR A 87 -0.90 -13.58 2.09
N VAL A 88 0.39 -13.35 1.89
CA VAL A 88 1.43 -13.50 2.90
C VAL A 88 2.05 -12.14 3.17
N ALA A 89 2.33 -11.83 4.43
CA ALA A 89 2.97 -10.57 4.81
C ALA A 89 4.32 -10.72 5.49
N ASN A 90 5.16 -9.73 5.23
CA ASN A 90 6.38 -9.42 5.99
C ASN A 90 6.23 -8.00 6.53
N ILE A 91 6.40 -7.84 7.84
CA ILE A 91 6.33 -6.53 8.49
C ILE A 91 7.59 -6.29 9.30
N LYS A 92 8.30 -5.23 8.94
CA LYS A 92 9.61 -4.87 9.47
C LYS A 92 9.57 -3.43 9.98
N ILE A 93 10.16 -3.19 11.16
CA ILE A 93 10.31 -1.87 11.74
C ILE A 93 11.75 -1.40 11.52
N TYR A 94 11.90 -0.22 10.94
CA TYR A 94 13.18 0.45 10.75
C TYR A 94 13.23 1.76 11.52
N ASP A 95 14.40 2.12 12.02
CA ASP A 95 14.63 3.45 12.57
C ASP A 95 14.91 4.49 11.48
N SER A 96 15.04 5.76 11.88
CA SER A 96 15.38 6.88 11.00
C SER A 96 16.73 6.76 10.26
N LYS A 97 17.59 5.81 10.66
CA LYS A 97 18.87 5.51 9.99
C LYS A 97 18.77 4.30 9.06
N GLY A 98 17.58 3.72 8.89
CA GLY A 98 17.35 2.53 8.08
C GLY A 98 17.87 1.24 8.74
N ARG A 99 18.16 1.26 10.05
CA ARG A 99 18.53 0.04 10.78
C ARG A 99 17.26 -0.73 11.11
N LEU A 100 17.28 -2.03 10.87
CA LEU A 100 16.19 -2.91 11.26
C LEU A 100 16.16 -3.05 12.79
N ILE A 101 14.98 -2.82 13.36
CA ILE A 101 14.71 -2.81 14.80
C ILE A 101 13.92 -4.04 15.20
N ARG A 102 12.91 -4.41 14.39
CA ARG A 102 12.04 -5.54 14.69
C ARG A 102 11.44 -6.20 13.47
N TYR A 103 11.28 -7.52 13.53
CA TYR A 103 10.32 -8.26 12.71
C TYR A 103 9.01 -8.44 13.48
N LEU A 104 7.94 -7.80 13.02
CA LEU A 104 6.59 -8.05 13.55
C LEU A 104 5.95 -9.27 12.91
N SER A 105 6.29 -9.51 11.65
CA SER A 105 5.76 -10.63 10.88
C SER A 105 6.76 -11.07 9.83
N ASN A 106 6.90 -12.39 9.65
CA ASN A 106 7.80 -13.00 8.68
C ASN A 106 7.12 -14.19 8.01
N ASN A 107 6.69 -13.99 6.77
CA ASN A 107 5.91 -14.92 5.96
C ASN A 107 4.63 -15.39 6.65
N GLN A 108 3.90 -14.47 7.26
CA GLN A 108 2.63 -14.78 7.90
C GLN A 108 1.50 -14.79 6.88
N LEU A 109 0.75 -15.89 6.83
CA LEU A 109 -0.49 -15.97 6.07
C LEU A 109 -1.53 -15.02 6.68
N LEU A 110 -2.10 -14.15 5.85
CA LEU A 110 -3.10 -13.16 6.24
C LEU A 110 -4.52 -13.65 5.94
N GLY A 111 -5.45 -13.21 6.80
CA GLY A 111 -6.88 -13.20 6.49
C GLY A 111 -7.23 -12.01 5.58
N ILE A 112 -8.51 -11.88 5.25
CA ILE A 112 -9.03 -10.73 4.48
C ILE A 112 -8.85 -9.45 5.30
N ASP A 113 -9.12 -9.51 6.59
CA ASP A 113 -8.87 -8.44 7.56
C ASP A 113 -7.94 -8.92 8.68
N GLY A 114 -7.23 -7.98 9.29
CA GLY A 114 -6.39 -8.28 10.44
C GLY A 114 -5.71 -7.07 11.05
N ILE A 115 -5.16 -7.30 12.24
CA ILE A 115 -4.43 -6.30 13.02
C ILE A 115 -3.13 -6.92 13.51
N ILE A 116 -2.02 -6.20 13.33
CA ILE A 116 -0.71 -6.53 13.89
C ILE A 116 -0.25 -5.36 14.75
N THR A 117 0.19 -5.64 15.98
CA THR A 117 0.53 -4.60 16.96
C THR A 117 2.03 -4.47 17.12
N TRP A 118 2.51 -3.24 17.31
CA TRP A 118 3.86 -2.96 17.80
C TRP A 118 3.80 -2.22 19.14
N ASP A 119 4.46 -2.82 20.13
CA ASP A 119 4.56 -2.36 21.52
C ASP A 119 5.78 -1.44 21.78
N GLY A 120 6.54 -1.11 20.73
CA GLY A 120 7.75 -0.30 20.86
C GLY A 120 9.01 -1.04 21.33
N LEU A 121 8.99 -2.37 21.40
CA LEU A 121 10.18 -3.19 21.67
C LEU A 121 10.92 -3.55 20.38
N ASP A 122 12.23 -3.79 20.49
CA ASP A 122 13.09 -4.36 19.45
C ASP A 122 13.09 -5.92 19.48
N ASP A 123 13.81 -6.56 18.55
CA ASP A 123 13.93 -8.05 18.50
C ASP A 123 14.64 -8.67 19.73
N ARG A 124 15.18 -7.87 20.64
CA ARG A 124 15.82 -8.31 21.90
C ARG A 124 14.93 -8.03 23.10
N ASP A 125 13.65 -7.75 22.88
CA ASP A 125 12.67 -7.35 23.89
C ASP A 125 13.09 -6.09 24.68
N GLN A 126 13.93 -5.24 24.10
CA GLN A 126 14.35 -3.98 24.70
C GLN A 126 13.52 -2.83 24.14
N LYS A 127 13.17 -1.87 25.00
CA LYS A 127 12.47 -0.65 24.58
C LYS A 127 13.29 0.08 23.52
N ALA A 128 12.70 0.26 22.34
CA ALA A 128 13.32 1.00 21.27
C ALA A 128 13.47 2.49 21.68
N PRO A 129 14.54 3.18 21.26
CA PRO A 129 14.73 4.59 21.57
C PRO A 129 13.58 5.48 21.11
N VAL A 130 13.36 6.61 21.77
CA VAL A 130 12.41 7.63 21.29
C VAL A 130 12.85 8.12 19.91
N GLY A 131 11.91 8.19 18.97
CA GLY A 131 12.19 8.64 17.62
C GLY A 131 11.14 8.26 16.59
N ILE A 132 11.44 8.61 15.34
CA ILE A 132 10.63 8.26 14.17
C ILE A 132 11.09 6.90 13.65
N TYR A 133 10.11 6.05 13.36
CA TYR A 133 10.28 4.73 12.78
C TYR A 133 9.48 4.59 11.49
N VAL A 134 9.92 3.68 10.63
CA VAL A 134 9.23 3.29 9.41
C VAL A 134 8.77 1.85 9.55
N ILE A 135 7.47 1.64 9.45
CA ILE A 135 6.84 0.34 9.30
C ILE A 135 6.87 0.02 7.80
N PHE A 136 7.70 -0.95 7.43
CA PHE A 136 7.77 -1.47 6.07
C PHE A 136 6.99 -2.78 5.99
N ILE A 137 5.98 -2.79 5.12
CA ILE A 137 5.01 -3.88 5.00
C ILE A 137 5.09 -4.37 3.55
N GLU A 138 5.30 -5.66 3.39
CA GLU A 138 5.29 -6.33 2.09
C GLU A 138 4.18 -7.38 2.14
N ILE A 139 3.17 -7.24 1.28
CA ILE A 139 2.04 -8.17 1.16
C ILE A 139 2.13 -8.78 -0.23
N PHE A 140 2.13 -10.11 -0.33
CA PHE A 140 2.28 -10.79 -1.61
C PHE A 140 1.36 -11.98 -1.73
N ASP A 141 0.85 -12.20 -2.93
CA ASP A 141 -0.03 -13.32 -3.25
C ASP A 141 0.76 -14.56 -3.72
N LEU A 142 0.05 -15.66 -3.94
CA LEU A 142 0.64 -16.89 -4.49
C LEU A 142 1.04 -16.78 -5.97
N ASN A 143 0.56 -15.76 -6.67
CA ASN A 143 0.89 -15.49 -8.08
C ASN A 143 2.18 -14.66 -8.22
N GLY A 144 2.74 -14.19 -7.11
CA GLY A 144 3.97 -13.39 -7.06
C GLY A 144 3.77 -11.89 -7.21
N ILE A 145 2.53 -11.41 -7.14
CA ILE A 145 2.23 -9.98 -7.06
C ILE A 145 2.60 -9.50 -5.65
N VAL A 146 3.47 -8.50 -5.57
CA VAL A 146 3.95 -7.93 -4.31
C VAL A 146 3.48 -6.48 -4.21
N LYS A 147 2.77 -6.15 -3.13
CA LYS A 147 2.41 -4.78 -2.73
C LYS A 147 3.30 -4.37 -1.55
N GLN A 148 3.76 -3.13 -1.55
CA GLN A 148 4.66 -2.62 -0.52
C GLN A 148 4.14 -1.31 0.06
N TYR A 149 4.15 -1.20 1.39
CA TYR A 149 3.74 0.00 2.11
C TYR A 149 4.86 0.47 3.03
N LYS A 150 5.01 1.79 3.11
CA LYS A 150 5.90 2.46 4.08
C LYS A 150 5.05 3.45 4.85
N LYS A 151 4.90 3.20 6.15
CA LYS A 151 4.17 4.09 7.05
C LYS A 151 5.11 4.58 8.14
N SER A 152 5.04 5.86 8.48
CA SER A 152 5.80 6.42 9.58
C SER A 152 5.03 6.29 10.89
N VAL A 153 5.75 6.06 11.98
CA VAL A 153 5.21 6.07 13.34
C VAL A 153 6.23 6.71 14.28
N VAL A 154 5.76 7.38 15.33
CA VAL A 154 6.61 8.01 16.33
C VAL A 154 6.48 7.25 17.66
N LEU A 155 7.61 6.79 18.18
CA LEU A 155 7.71 6.31 19.55
C LEU A 155 8.09 7.48 20.43
N ALA A 156 7.18 7.90 21.29
CA ALA A 156 7.34 9.00 22.23
C ALA A 156 7.74 8.50 23.63
N ALA A 157 8.27 9.43 24.43
CA ALA A 157 8.38 9.24 25.88
C ALA A 157 7.70 10.42 26.57
N LYS A 158 6.94 10.08 27.60
CA LYS A 158 6.43 11.03 28.58
C LYS A 158 7.53 11.33 29.59
N TRP A 159 7.73 12.60 29.90
CA TRP A 159 8.72 13.09 30.87
C TRP A 159 8.01 13.66 32.09
#